data_AF-A0A960F1U1-F1
#
_entry.id   AF-A0A960F1U1-F1
#
_cell.length_a   1.000
_cell.length_b   1.000
_cell.length_c   1.000
_cell.angle_alpha   90.00
_cell.angle_beta   90.00
_cell.angle_gamma   90.00
#
_symmetry.space_group_name_H-M   'P 1'
#
loop_
_entity.id
_entity.type
_entity.pdbx_description
1 polymer ?
#
loop_
_entity_poly.entity_id
_entity_poly.type
_entity_poly.pdbx_seq_one_letter_code
_entity_poly.pdbx_strand_id
1 'polypeptide(L)' 'GWFPDPHRRYEMRYWDGSRWTEHVTSGGRQASDPVPG' A
#
# COMPACT_ATOMS: atom_id res chain seq x y z
N GLY A 1 6.83 -6.55 2.42
CA GLY A 1 5.65 -7.41 2.23
C GLY A 1 4.38 -6.59 2.29
N TRP A 2 3.22 -7.23 2.16
CA TRP A 2 1.91 -6.57 2.27
C TRP A 2 1.49 -6.43 3.73
N PHE A 3 1.07 -5.23 4.12
CA PHE A 3 0.61 -4.90 5.47
C PHE A 3 -0.62 -3.98 5.38
N PRO A 4 -1.46 -3.85 6.43
CA PRO A 4 -2.59 -2.92 6.43
C PRO A 4 -2.16 -1.51 6.01
N ASP A 5 -2.92 -0.88 5.11
CA ASP A 5 -2.57 0.44 4.59
C ASP A 5 -2.61 1.47 5.74
N PRO A 6 -1.49 2.13 6.09
CA PRO A 6 -1.46 3.12 7.16
C PRO A 6 -2.36 4.33 6.88
N HIS A 7 -2.61 4.63 5.60
CA HIS A 7 -3.49 5.71 5.18
C HIS A 7 -4.97 5.33 5.19
N ARG A 8 -5.30 4.05 5.42
CA ARG A 8 -6.67 3.51 5.42
C ARG A 8 -7.48 3.86 4.15
N ARG A 9 -6.79 4.03 3.02
CA ARG A 9 -7.41 4.25 1.70
C ARG A 9 -7.65 2.91 0.99
N TYR A 10 -6.82 1.92 1.30
CA TYR A 10 -6.86 0.56 0.74
C TYR A 10 -6.76 -0.49 1.84
N GLU A 11 -6.95 -1.77 1.50
CA GLU A 11 -6.86 -2.86 2.49
C GLU A 11 -5.43 -3.12 2.90
N MET A 12 -4.50 -3.14 1.94
CA MET A 12 -3.07 -3.35 2.18
C MET A 12 -2.22 -2.40 1.35
N ARG A 13 -1.04 -2.09 1.85
CA ARG A 13 0.05 -1.42 1.14
C ARG A 13 1.32 -2.24 1.23
N TYR A 14 2.17 -2.14 0.22
CA TYR A 14 3.44 -2.85 0.20
C TYR A 14 4.53 -2.04 0.91
N TRP A 15 5.15 -2.65 1.92
CA TRP A 15 6.36 -2.19 2.60
C TRP A 15 7.59 -2.84 1.97
N ASP A 16 8.54 -2.05 1.47
CA ASP A 16 9.74 -2.57 0.79
C ASP A 16 10.86 -3.01 1.75
N GLY A 17 10.68 -2.78 3.06
CA GLY A 17 11.72 -3.01 4.08
C GLY A 17 12.24 -1.72 4.70
N SER A 18 12.04 -0.58 4.04
CA SER A 18 12.52 0.76 4.45
C SER A 18 11.43 1.82 4.43
N ARG A 19 10.46 1.71 3.51
CA ARG A 19 9.36 2.66 3.34
C ARG A 19 8.12 1.99 2.75
N TRP A 20 7.00 2.69 2.91
CA TRP A 20 5.76 2.38 2.21
C TRP A 20 5.89 2.78 0.74
N THR A 21 5.48 1.88 -0.15
CA THR A 21 5.49 2.12 -1.60
C THR A 21 4.11 2.58 -2.08
N GLU A 22 4.03 2.91 -3.37
CA GLU A 22 2.75 3.22 -4.03
C GLU A 22 1.85 1.98 -4.21
N HIS A 23 2.38 0.76 -4.10
CA HIS A 23 1.59 -0.43 -4.37
C HIS A 23 0.60 -0.72 -3.23
N VAL A 24 -0.67 -0.86 -3.60
CA VAL A 24 -1.81 -1.12 -2.70
C VAL A 24 -2.66 -2.28 -3.21
N THR A 25 -3.46 -2.89 -2.32
CA THR A 25 -4.51 -3.85 -2.72
C THR A 25 -5.87 -3.51 -2.12
N SER A 26 -6.94 -3.78 -2.86
CA SER A 26 -8.31 -3.79 -2.35
C SER A 26 -9.13 -4.87 -3.06
N GLY A 27 -9.90 -5.67 -2.31
CA GLY A 27 -10.69 -6.78 -2.85
C GLY A 27 -9.84 -7.80 -3.62
N GLY A 28 -8.60 -8.02 -3.19
CA GLY A 28 -7.64 -8.91 -3.88
C GLY A 28 -7.05 -8.35 -5.19
N ARG A 29 -7.35 -7.10 -5.58
CA ARG A 29 -6.78 -6.44 -6.76
C ARG A 29 -5.67 -5.48 -6.36
N GLN A 30 -4.57 -5.52 -7.10
CA GLN A 30 -3.45 -4.57 -6.92
C GLN A 30 -3.72 -3.26 -7.69
N ALA A 31 -3.24 -2.15 -7.15
CA ALA A 31 -3.24 -0.83 -7.78
C ALA A 31 -2.02 -0.01 -7.31
N SER A 32 -1.77 1.14 -7.95
CA SER A 32 -0.81 2.15 -7.48
C SER A 32 -1.56 3.36 -6.92
N ASP A 33 -1.15 3.79 -5.73
CA ASP A 33 -1.65 4.97 -5.02
C ASP A 33 -0.45 5.78 -4.51
N PRO A 34 -0.25 7.02 -4.99
CA PRO A 34 0.88 7.86 -4.61
C PRO A 34 1.04 8.00 -3.10
N VAL A 35 2.27 7.86 -2.63
CA VAL A 35 2.65 8.22 -1.27
C VAL A 35 3.03 9.71 -1.28
N PRO A 36 2.38 10.56 -0.47
CA PRO A 36 2.84 11.93 -0.28
C PRO A 36 4.30 11.92 0.19
N GLY A 37 5.14 12.76 -0.42
CA GLY A 37 6.55 12.90 -0.06
C GLY A 37 6.75 13.43 1.35
#